data_AF-A0A345UP98-F1
#
_entry.id   AF-A0A345UP98-F1
#
_cell.length_a   1.000
_cell.length_b   1.000
_cell.length_c   1.000
_cell.angle_alpha   90.00
_cell.angle_beta   90.00
_cell.angle_gamma   90.00
#
_symmetry.space_group_name_H-M   'P 1'
#
loop_
_entity.id
_entity.type
_entity.pdbx_description
1 polymer ?
#
loop_
_entity_poly.entity_id
_entity_poly.type
_entity_poly.pdbx_seq_one_letter_code
_entity_poly.pdbx_strand_id
1 'polypeptide(L)'
;MQYPLHHFHIPVMGLGFTIDSPIRVAHLGISSVVSIVDDLLLEKVRKHYSSVYQLPYQNIGRTATDGRARRVKAFMEMTETIVRMKFEAVKQQRLFTDSDKDRYFELLPNAHPLRKAYKDLYFMTDDTTRSLLEAELTEKMVPGEIQVNIMSKVDVLRNGEDDQPLPNEYSDANTALRGFAESPVEGALVLSAGFNPRLYGYLPAFADFYRENGKAPKKRVILKVSDFRSALIQGKFLAKKGIEVAEFRIESGINCGGHAFASDGILLPTVLEEFAEKKAELAKTFLPMIEAYYAENNMAWPGLTEADLTPAVTVQGGIGTNGEMRRLLEHYGVDGTGWGSPFLLVPEATCVDVETMTLLSDSREQDFFLSNVSPLGVPFNNVRNSGANRYNREQIEKGKPGSKCPKGFLAYNTEFTENPICTASAQYQLMKIQSIKEQQTDETAKEALIEQVLDKDCLCNNLGFSALIRLGIVPEKHGRQSVCPGPNLAYFSRTYSLDEMVDHIYGRSGQHDSAIVSADRPHMFAKELVMYVDYLGKMLALTGDDKAGYRKLLKMKANLERGMDSCYLLSQEKPFEGENLDSLSETVYEQRHRLDRLFEPAGSAV
;
A
#
# COMPACT_ATOMS: atom_id res chain seq x y z
N MET A 1 -15.10 -16.74 -17.02
CA MET A 1 -14.08 -15.89 -16.39
C MET A 1 -14.40 -14.45 -16.70
N GLN A 2 -14.61 -13.62 -15.67
CA GLN A 2 -14.73 -12.18 -15.84
C GLN A 2 -13.30 -11.62 -15.90
N TYR A 3 -12.92 -11.03 -17.04
CA TYR A 3 -11.62 -10.37 -17.16
C TYR A 3 -11.60 -9.16 -16.22
N PRO A 4 -10.55 -8.96 -15.40
CA PRO A 4 -10.41 -7.71 -14.67
C PRO A 4 -10.28 -6.56 -15.67
N LEU A 5 -10.91 -5.42 -15.40
CA LEU A 5 -10.81 -4.23 -16.27
C LEU A 5 -9.36 -3.82 -16.49
N HIS A 6 -8.57 -3.82 -15.42
CA HIS A 6 -7.15 -3.52 -15.42
C HIS A 6 -6.36 -4.62 -14.71
N HIS A 7 -5.18 -4.96 -15.24
CA HIS A 7 -4.17 -5.76 -14.55
C HIS A 7 -3.33 -4.97 -13.53
N PHE A 8 -3.70 -3.72 -13.23
CA PHE A 8 -3.07 -2.93 -12.19
C PHE A 8 -4.11 -2.27 -11.27
N HIS A 9 -3.67 -1.86 -10.08
CA HIS A 9 -4.43 -1.02 -9.16
C HIS A 9 -3.53 0.02 -8.50
N ILE A 10 -4.12 1.09 -7.96
CA ILE A 10 -3.42 2.09 -7.14
C ILE A 10 -3.51 1.67 -5.66
N PRO A 11 -2.43 1.18 -5.04
CA PRO A 11 -2.45 0.69 -3.67
C PRO A 11 -2.53 1.84 -2.67
N VAL A 12 -2.72 1.51 -1.40
CA VAL A 12 -2.73 2.51 -0.32
C VAL A 12 -1.36 3.18 -0.23
N MET A 13 -1.34 4.51 -0.24
CA MET A 13 -0.12 5.29 -0.04
C MET A 13 -0.31 6.31 1.07
N GLY A 14 0.43 6.12 2.17
CA GLY A 14 0.33 6.99 3.34
C GLY A 14 -1.07 7.02 3.94
N LEU A 15 -1.39 8.13 4.63
CA LEU A 15 -2.73 8.40 5.16
C LEU A 15 -3.54 9.29 4.21
N GLY A 16 -2.87 10.23 3.53
CA GLY A 16 -3.53 11.24 2.69
C GLY A 16 -3.37 11.08 1.19
N PHE A 17 -2.32 10.42 0.68
CA PHE A 17 -1.99 10.53 -0.75
C PHE A 17 -3.03 9.90 -1.67
N THR A 18 -3.69 8.83 -1.22
CA THR A 18 -4.78 8.17 -1.98
C THR A 18 -6.17 8.39 -1.37
N ILE A 19 -6.32 9.36 -0.45
CA ILE A 19 -7.57 9.55 0.30
C ILE A 19 -8.78 9.83 -0.59
N ASP A 20 -8.57 10.49 -1.72
CA ASP A 20 -9.61 10.84 -2.69
C ASP A 20 -9.40 10.17 -4.05
N SER A 21 -8.46 9.21 -4.15
CA SER A 21 -8.17 8.49 -5.40
C SER A 21 -9.43 7.84 -6.00
N PRO A 22 -10.35 7.24 -5.23
CA PRO A 22 -11.57 6.72 -5.84
C PRO A 22 -12.45 7.81 -6.47
N ILE A 23 -12.58 8.97 -5.82
CA ILE A 23 -13.29 10.13 -6.39
C ILE A 23 -12.61 10.61 -7.69
N ARG A 24 -11.28 10.50 -7.75
CA ARG A 24 -10.49 10.90 -8.90
C ARG A 24 -10.62 9.95 -10.08
N VAL A 25 -10.46 8.63 -9.89
CA VAL A 25 -10.26 7.69 -11.01
C VAL A 25 -11.26 6.54 -11.13
N ALA A 26 -12.14 6.30 -10.14
CA ALA A 26 -13.05 5.15 -10.20
C ALA A 26 -14.02 5.23 -11.41
N HIS A 27 -14.46 6.43 -11.79
CA HIS A 27 -15.27 6.63 -13.00
C HIS A 27 -14.59 6.17 -14.32
N LEU A 28 -13.26 5.98 -14.32
CA LEU A 28 -12.46 5.47 -15.45
C LEU A 28 -12.15 3.96 -15.32
N GLY A 29 -12.79 3.25 -14.38
CA GLY A 29 -12.59 1.81 -14.19
C GLY A 29 -11.38 1.42 -13.33
N ILE A 30 -10.61 2.39 -12.82
CA ILE A 30 -9.36 2.13 -12.08
C ILE A 30 -9.63 1.97 -10.58
N SER A 31 -9.30 0.80 -10.04
CA SER A 31 -9.42 0.50 -8.61
C SER A 31 -8.33 1.20 -7.79
N SER A 32 -8.71 1.73 -6.62
CA SER A 32 -7.77 2.41 -5.72
C SER A 32 -8.10 2.20 -4.25
N VAL A 33 -7.09 2.36 -3.38
CA VAL A 33 -7.21 2.08 -1.94
C VAL A 33 -7.13 3.35 -1.09
N VAL A 34 -8.08 3.53 -0.18
CA VAL A 34 -8.13 4.62 0.82
C VAL A 34 -7.73 4.10 2.20
N SER A 35 -6.83 4.77 2.91
CA SER A 35 -6.61 4.45 4.33
C SER A 35 -7.74 5.02 5.19
N ILE A 36 -8.41 4.17 5.98
CA ILE A 36 -9.49 4.60 6.89
C ILE A 36 -9.05 4.64 8.37
N VAL A 37 -7.73 4.62 8.61
CA VAL A 37 -7.14 4.65 9.96
C VAL A 37 -7.28 6.04 10.61
N ASP A 38 -7.16 7.11 9.83
CA ASP A 38 -7.19 8.49 10.32
C ASP A 38 -8.56 9.15 10.08
N ASP A 39 -9.51 8.81 10.94
CA ASP A 39 -10.89 9.29 10.86
C ASP A 39 -11.02 10.83 10.94
N LEU A 40 -10.06 11.50 11.59
CA LEU A 40 -10.03 12.96 11.68
C LEU A 40 -9.59 13.61 10.35
N LEU A 41 -8.73 12.95 9.59
CA LEU A 41 -8.40 13.36 8.23
C LEU A 41 -9.59 13.11 7.30
N LEU A 42 -10.23 11.94 7.39
CA LEU A 42 -11.44 11.63 6.62
C LEU A 42 -12.52 12.71 6.79
N GLU A 43 -12.79 13.15 8.02
CA GLU A 43 -13.81 14.17 8.29
C GLU A 43 -13.50 15.54 7.67
N LYS A 44 -12.21 15.93 7.62
CA LYS A 44 -11.79 17.17 6.96
C LYS A 44 -11.96 17.08 5.44
N VAL A 45 -11.57 15.95 4.85
CA VAL A 45 -11.74 15.69 3.41
C VAL A 45 -13.22 15.57 3.07
N ARG A 46 -14.03 14.94 3.92
CA ARG A 46 -15.48 14.86 3.79
C ARG A 46 -16.12 16.24 3.75
N LYS A 47 -15.76 17.13 4.70
CA LYS A 47 -16.23 18.52 4.69
C LYS A 47 -15.92 19.22 3.36
N HIS A 48 -14.70 19.06 2.85
CA HIS A 48 -14.29 19.66 1.58
C HIS A 48 -15.15 19.14 0.42
N TYR A 49 -15.21 17.82 0.22
CA TYR A 49 -15.92 17.23 -0.91
C TYR A 49 -17.44 17.37 -0.81
N SER A 50 -18.03 17.32 0.38
CA SER A 50 -19.44 17.66 0.56
C SER A 50 -19.74 19.10 0.12
N SER A 51 -18.82 20.05 0.38
CA SER A 51 -18.97 21.42 -0.11
C SER A 51 -18.83 21.52 -1.63
N VAL A 52 -17.83 20.84 -2.22
CA VAL A 52 -17.58 20.87 -3.68
C VAL A 52 -18.76 20.30 -4.46
N TYR A 53 -19.36 19.20 -3.97
CA TYR A 53 -20.47 18.50 -4.62
C TYR A 53 -21.85 18.88 -4.07
N GLN A 54 -21.93 19.90 -3.21
CA GLN A 54 -23.18 20.39 -2.61
C GLN A 54 -23.99 19.29 -1.88
N LEU A 55 -23.29 18.36 -1.24
CA LEU A 55 -23.90 17.28 -0.46
C LEU A 55 -24.21 17.73 0.98
N PRO A 56 -25.26 17.18 1.62
CA PRO A 56 -25.54 17.45 3.03
C PRO A 56 -24.34 17.15 3.92
N TYR A 57 -24.02 18.09 4.81
CA TYR A 57 -22.88 17.95 5.72
C TYR A 57 -23.24 18.41 7.13
N GLN A 58 -23.09 17.49 8.09
CA GLN A 58 -23.06 17.77 9.52
C GLN A 58 -21.74 17.28 10.10
N ASN A 59 -21.03 18.14 10.82
CA ASN A 59 -19.73 17.82 11.41
C ASN A 59 -19.87 16.74 12.50
N ILE A 60 -19.04 15.69 12.42
CA ILE A 60 -18.96 14.64 13.45
C ILE A 60 -17.74 14.93 14.31
N GLY A 61 -17.96 15.63 15.43
CA GLY A 61 -16.90 16.11 16.32
C GLY A 61 -16.05 14.98 16.92
N ARG A 62 -14.78 15.30 17.25
CA ARG A 62 -13.80 14.34 17.77
C ARG A 62 -14.29 13.53 18.97
N THR A 63 -15.05 14.16 19.86
CA THR A 63 -15.62 13.58 21.10
C THR A 63 -17.01 13.00 20.92
N ALA A 64 -17.54 12.94 19.70
CA ALA A 64 -18.83 12.32 19.45
C ALA A 64 -18.81 10.84 19.86
N THR A 65 -19.89 10.38 20.48
CA THR A 65 -20.14 8.96 20.74
C THR A 65 -20.03 8.16 19.44
N ASP A 66 -19.24 7.10 19.49
CA ASP A 66 -18.85 6.28 18.34
C ASP A 66 -18.35 7.11 17.13
N GLY A 67 -17.68 8.22 17.41
CA GLY A 67 -17.35 9.24 16.41
C GLY A 67 -16.49 8.73 15.26
N ARG A 68 -15.59 7.77 15.51
CA ARG A 68 -14.73 7.19 14.47
C ARG A 68 -15.54 6.38 13.46
N ALA A 69 -16.33 5.41 13.92
CA ALA A 69 -17.15 4.59 13.01
C ALA A 69 -18.10 5.46 12.20
N ARG A 70 -18.72 6.46 12.85
CA ARG A 70 -19.59 7.44 12.17
C ARG A 70 -18.87 8.29 11.13
N ARG A 71 -17.66 8.78 11.42
CA ARG A 71 -16.83 9.54 10.45
C ARG A 71 -16.43 8.69 9.26
N VAL A 72 -15.98 7.45 9.50
CA VAL A 72 -15.61 6.51 8.43
C VAL A 72 -16.83 6.21 7.57
N LYS A 73 -17.97 5.83 8.16
CA LYS A 73 -19.21 5.56 7.43
C LYS A 73 -19.66 6.74 6.58
N ALA A 74 -19.75 7.93 7.16
CA ALA A 74 -20.16 9.14 6.45
C ALA A 74 -19.19 9.53 5.32
N PHE A 75 -17.90 9.27 5.50
CA PHE A 75 -16.89 9.46 4.44
C PHE A 75 -17.09 8.47 3.29
N MET A 76 -17.34 7.19 3.60
CA MET A 76 -17.61 6.17 2.57
C MET A 76 -18.91 6.44 1.82
N GLU A 77 -19.98 6.87 2.50
CA GLU A 77 -21.25 7.28 1.89
C GLU A 77 -21.08 8.42 0.88
N MET A 78 -20.34 9.47 1.27
CA MET A 78 -20.01 10.57 0.38
C MET A 78 -19.18 10.08 -0.82
N THR A 79 -18.15 9.27 -0.57
CA THR A 79 -17.26 8.76 -1.63
C THR A 79 -18.05 7.96 -2.66
N GLU A 80 -18.90 7.04 -2.21
CA GLU A 80 -19.79 6.24 -3.06
C GLU A 80 -20.71 7.12 -3.91
N THR A 81 -21.33 8.12 -3.28
CA THR A 81 -22.23 9.06 -3.94
C THR A 81 -21.52 9.79 -5.07
N ILE A 82 -20.34 10.34 -4.80
CA ILE A 82 -19.56 11.08 -5.79
C ILE A 82 -19.09 10.15 -6.92
N VAL A 83 -18.59 8.95 -6.59
CA VAL A 83 -18.15 7.97 -7.60
C VAL A 83 -19.29 7.58 -8.53
N ARG A 84 -20.48 7.28 -8.00
CA ARG A 84 -21.67 6.97 -8.82
C ARG A 84 -22.09 8.16 -9.69
N MET A 85 -22.12 9.37 -9.13
CA MET A 85 -22.45 10.57 -9.89
C MET A 85 -21.50 10.77 -11.07
N LYS A 86 -20.18 10.69 -10.84
CA LYS A 86 -19.19 10.82 -11.91
C LYS A 86 -19.31 9.70 -12.94
N PHE A 87 -19.46 8.46 -12.50
CA PHE A 87 -19.55 7.31 -13.38
C PHE A 87 -20.79 7.36 -14.29
N GLU A 88 -21.96 7.68 -13.74
CA GLU A 88 -23.17 7.87 -14.56
C GLU A 88 -23.04 9.02 -15.54
N ALA A 89 -22.36 10.12 -15.16
CA ALA A 89 -22.05 11.21 -16.09
C ALA A 89 -21.17 10.74 -17.25
N VAL A 90 -20.14 9.93 -16.98
CA VAL A 90 -19.28 9.34 -18.04
C VAL A 90 -20.10 8.45 -18.97
N LYS A 91 -20.98 7.58 -18.44
CA LYS A 91 -21.82 6.70 -19.29
C LYS A 91 -22.72 7.45 -20.27
N GLN A 92 -23.19 8.64 -19.88
CA GLN A 92 -24.07 9.49 -20.69
C GLN A 92 -23.34 10.29 -21.78
N GLN A 93 -22.00 10.35 -21.76
CA GLN A 93 -21.24 11.02 -22.80
C GLN A 93 -21.30 10.24 -24.12
N ARG A 94 -21.02 10.95 -25.22
CA ARG A 94 -20.97 10.36 -26.58
C ARG A 94 -19.59 9.82 -26.85
N LEU A 95 -19.51 8.64 -27.46
CA LEU A 95 -18.25 8.13 -27.98
C LEU A 95 -17.74 8.93 -29.18
N PHE A 96 -16.43 8.86 -29.38
CA PHE A 96 -15.64 9.49 -30.44
C PHE A 96 -15.72 11.01 -30.42
N THR A 97 -15.74 11.59 -29.22
CA THR A 97 -15.77 13.04 -29.00
C THR A 97 -14.66 13.55 -28.09
N ASP A 98 -13.61 12.73 -27.87
CA ASP A 98 -12.54 13.00 -26.90
C ASP A 98 -13.09 13.18 -25.48
N SER A 99 -14.05 12.31 -25.14
CA SER A 99 -14.79 12.32 -23.87
C SER A 99 -14.15 11.43 -22.81
N ASP A 100 -14.54 11.56 -21.54
CA ASP A 100 -14.12 10.60 -20.50
C ASP A 100 -14.63 9.18 -20.79
N LYS A 101 -15.69 9.03 -21.58
CA LYS A 101 -16.17 7.72 -22.03
C LYS A 101 -15.24 7.09 -23.06
N ASP A 102 -14.68 7.90 -23.97
CA ASP A 102 -13.62 7.45 -24.89
C ASP A 102 -12.38 7.04 -24.09
N ARG A 103 -11.97 7.94 -23.19
CA ARG A 103 -10.84 7.73 -22.28
C ARG A 103 -10.99 6.46 -21.44
N TYR A 104 -12.19 6.14 -20.95
CA TYR A 104 -12.48 4.89 -20.23
C TYR A 104 -12.03 3.67 -21.04
N PHE A 105 -12.44 3.57 -22.31
CA PHE A 105 -12.11 2.42 -23.16
C PHE A 105 -10.63 2.45 -23.62
N GLU A 106 -10.06 3.63 -23.79
CA GLU A 106 -8.67 3.82 -24.22
C GLU A 106 -7.66 3.46 -23.13
N LEU A 107 -8.00 3.66 -21.85
CA LEU A 107 -7.14 3.29 -20.72
C LEU A 107 -7.04 1.77 -20.51
N LEU A 108 -8.04 0.99 -20.95
CA LEU A 108 -8.07 -0.47 -20.78
C LEU A 108 -6.88 -1.18 -21.45
N PRO A 109 -6.46 -2.38 -20.99
CA PRO A 109 -5.43 -3.18 -21.66
C PRO A 109 -5.75 -3.43 -23.14
N ASN A 110 -4.72 -3.48 -23.99
CA ASN A 110 -4.90 -3.74 -25.44
C ASN A 110 -5.64 -5.06 -25.73
N ALA A 111 -5.41 -6.08 -24.90
CA ALA A 111 -6.04 -7.38 -25.05
C ALA A 111 -7.50 -7.40 -24.55
N HIS A 112 -7.94 -6.38 -23.80
CA HIS A 112 -9.25 -6.38 -23.14
C HIS A 112 -10.39 -6.35 -24.18
N PRO A 113 -11.42 -7.23 -24.06
CA PRO A 113 -12.51 -7.31 -25.01
C PRO A 113 -13.26 -5.98 -25.25
N LEU A 114 -13.52 -5.20 -24.19
CA LEU A 114 -14.20 -3.91 -24.32
C LEU A 114 -13.39 -2.89 -25.14
N ARG A 115 -12.06 -2.86 -25.00
CA ARG A 115 -11.21 -1.96 -25.79
C ARG A 115 -11.21 -2.35 -27.26
N LYS A 116 -11.15 -3.65 -27.55
CA LYS A 116 -11.25 -4.16 -28.94
C LYS A 116 -12.58 -3.77 -29.56
N ALA A 117 -13.69 -4.05 -28.88
CA ALA A 117 -15.03 -3.70 -29.34
C ALA A 117 -15.21 -2.18 -29.52
N TYR A 118 -14.65 -1.33 -28.64
CA TYR A 118 -14.62 0.12 -28.84
C TYR A 118 -13.85 0.54 -30.11
N LYS A 119 -12.68 -0.07 -30.36
CA LYS A 119 -11.90 0.19 -31.60
C LYS A 119 -12.64 -0.30 -32.85
N ASP A 120 -13.29 -1.45 -32.79
CA ASP A 120 -14.07 -1.98 -33.91
C ASP A 120 -15.24 -1.04 -34.24
N LEU A 121 -15.92 -0.53 -33.22
CA LEU A 121 -17.03 0.42 -33.34
C LEU A 121 -16.63 1.70 -34.11
N TYR A 122 -15.37 2.16 -33.97
CA TYR A 122 -14.86 3.34 -34.69
C TYR A 122 -14.95 3.19 -36.22
N PHE A 123 -14.71 1.99 -36.74
CA PHE A 123 -14.70 1.70 -38.17
C PHE A 123 -16.07 1.27 -38.73
N MET A 124 -17.11 1.19 -37.89
CA MET A 124 -18.44 0.76 -38.32
C MET A 124 -19.22 1.88 -39.01
N THR A 125 -19.79 1.56 -40.17
CA THR A 125 -20.57 2.49 -41.01
C THR A 125 -22.09 2.24 -40.95
N ASP A 126 -22.54 1.11 -40.41
CA ASP A 126 -23.97 0.81 -40.23
C ASP A 126 -24.50 1.40 -38.92
N ASP A 127 -25.34 2.43 -39.01
CA ASP A 127 -25.80 3.21 -37.85
C ASP A 127 -26.63 2.41 -36.84
N THR A 128 -27.41 1.42 -37.29
CA THR A 128 -28.25 0.61 -36.41
C THR A 128 -27.41 -0.34 -35.56
N THR A 129 -26.51 -1.10 -36.20
CA THR A 129 -25.61 -2.03 -35.52
C THR A 129 -24.64 -1.26 -34.60
N ARG A 130 -24.14 -0.11 -35.06
CA ARG A 130 -23.29 0.77 -34.26
C ARG A 130 -23.98 1.21 -32.96
N SER A 131 -25.23 1.66 -33.06
CA SER A 131 -26.01 2.12 -31.89
C SER A 131 -26.25 0.99 -30.87
N LEU A 132 -26.53 -0.23 -31.34
CA LEU A 132 -26.72 -1.40 -30.47
C LEU A 132 -25.43 -1.78 -29.73
N LEU A 133 -24.29 -1.80 -30.44
CA LEU A 133 -22.99 -2.13 -29.84
C LEU A 133 -22.50 -1.05 -28.88
N GLU A 134 -22.76 0.23 -29.16
CA GLU A 134 -22.47 1.32 -28.22
C GLU A 134 -23.27 1.15 -26.92
N ALA A 135 -24.55 0.80 -27.00
CA ALA A 135 -25.38 0.54 -25.83
C ALA A 135 -24.84 -0.66 -25.02
N GLU A 136 -24.46 -1.75 -25.71
CA GLU A 136 -23.87 -2.94 -25.07
C GLU A 136 -22.53 -2.62 -24.38
N LEU A 137 -21.65 -1.85 -25.04
CA LEU A 137 -20.40 -1.38 -24.44
C LEU A 137 -20.66 -0.55 -23.18
N THR A 138 -21.61 0.37 -23.27
CA THR A 138 -21.98 1.26 -22.15
C THR A 138 -22.57 0.48 -20.97
N GLU A 139 -23.36 -0.57 -21.24
CA GLU A 139 -23.92 -1.44 -20.20
C GLU A 139 -22.84 -2.25 -19.47
N LYS A 140 -21.79 -2.67 -20.18
CA LYS A 140 -20.66 -3.43 -19.62
C LYS A 140 -19.65 -2.59 -18.86
N MET A 141 -19.74 -1.25 -18.93
CA MET A 141 -18.89 -0.39 -18.12
C MET A 141 -19.20 -0.62 -16.64
N VAL A 142 -18.14 -0.70 -15.82
CA VAL A 142 -18.23 -0.68 -14.36
C VAL A 142 -17.18 0.29 -13.80
N PRO A 143 -17.46 0.95 -12.66
CA PRO A 143 -16.48 1.81 -12.02
C PRO A 143 -15.36 0.96 -11.40
N GLY A 144 -14.20 1.59 -11.21
CA GLY A 144 -13.11 1.03 -10.43
C GLY A 144 -13.53 0.80 -8.98
N GLU A 145 -13.00 -0.27 -8.38
CA GLU A 145 -13.38 -0.64 -7.02
C GLU A 145 -12.84 0.36 -5.99
N ILE A 146 -13.69 0.73 -5.03
CA ILE A 146 -13.29 1.42 -3.81
C ILE A 146 -12.77 0.37 -2.82
N GLN A 147 -11.46 0.38 -2.60
CA GLN A 147 -10.84 -0.44 -1.57
C GLN A 147 -10.50 0.42 -0.35
N VAL A 148 -10.61 -0.14 0.86
CA VAL A 148 -10.22 0.53 2.10
C VAL A 148 -9.12 -0.24 2.81
N ASN A 149 -8.18 0.45 3.44
CA ASN A 149 -7.10 -0.15 4.19
C ASN A 149 -7.21 0.12 5.70
N ILE A 150 -7.04 -0.95 6.48
CA ILE A 150 -6.82 -0.91 7.93
C ILE A 150 -5.46 -1.55 8.23
N MET A 151 -4.62 -0.84 8.98
CA MET A 151 -3.39 -1.39 9.54
C MET A 151 -3.70 -2.18 10.81
N SER A 152 -3.73 -3.50 10.73
CA SER A 152 -4.23 -4.40 11.77
C SER A 152 -3.56 -4.23 13.14
N LYS A 153 -2.27 -3.85 13.19
CA LYS A 153 -1.51 -3.67 14.45
C LYS A 153 -1.61 -2.26 15.04
N VAL A 154 -2.15 -1.28 14.31
CA VAL A 154 -2.40 0.07 14.83
C VAL A 154 -3.82 0.09 15.38
N ASP A 155 -3.99 -0.57 16.52
CA ASP A 155 -5.30 -0.91 17.08
C ASP A 155 -5.35 -0.64 18.59
N VAL A 156 -5.34 0.65 18.92
CA VAL A 156 -5.44 1.16 20.30
C VAL A 156 -6.84 0.90 20.84
N LEU A 157 -6.92 0.27 22.01
CA LEU A 157 -8.14 0.19 22.79
C LEU A 157 -8.22 1.41 23.70
N ARG A 158 -9.30 2.18 23.60
CA ARG A 158 -9.49 3.41 24.38
C ARG A 158 -10.22 3.12 25.68
N ASN A 159 -10.02 3.99 26.66
CA ASN A 159 -10.83 4.01 27.86
C ASN A 159 -12.10 4.84 27.65
N GLY A 160 -13.16 4.49 28.38
CA GLY A 160 -14.41 5.24 28.49
C GLY A 160 -14.26 6.50 29.35
N GLU A 161 -15.38 7.19 29.60
CA GLU A 161 -15.41 8.39 30.46
C GLU A 161 -15.06 8.08 31.93
N ASP A 162 -15.24 6.83 32.34
CA ASP A 162 -14.90 6.27 33.66
C ASP A 162 -13.46 5.75 33.77
N ASP A 163 -12.64 6.02 32.75
CA ASP A 163 -11.25 5.54 32.60
C ASP A 163 -11.12 4.00 32.57
N GLN A 164 -12.22 3.28 32.30
CA GLN A 164 -12.19 1.83 32.10
C GLN A 164 -12.00 1.48 30.62
N PRO A 165 -11.24 0.42 30.29
CA PRO A 165 -11.10 -0.03 28.90
C PRO A 165 -12.47 -0.34 28.27
N LEU A 166 -12.74 0.24 27.10
CA LEU A 166 -13.95 -0.07 26.35
C LEU A 166 -13.93 -1.52 25.83
N PRO A 167 -15.09 -2.09 25.47
CA PRO A 167 -15.14 -3.37 24.77
C PRO A 167 -14.31 -3.36 23.49
N ASN A 168 -13.79 -4.53 23.08
CA ASN A 168 -12.90 -4.66 21.92
C ASN A 168 -13.48 -4.07 20.61
N GLU A 169 -14.81 -4.05 20.45
CA GLU A 169 -15.49 -3.45 19.29
C GLU A 169 -15.30 -1.93 19.16
N TYR A 170 -14.83 -1.26 20.23
CA TYR A 170 -14.49 0.17 20.27
C TYR A 170 -12.99 0.43 20.07
N SER A 171 -12.21 -0.60 19.76
CA SER A 171 -10.82 -0.41 19.38
C SER A 171 -10.73 0.40 18.09
N ASP A 172 -9.58 1.06 17.92
CA ASP A 172 -9.31 1.94 16.80
C ASP A 172 -9.50 1.26 15.43
N ALA A 173 -9.14 -0.02 15.29
CA ALA A 173 -9.33 -0.78 14.04
C ALA A 173 -10.75 -1.33 13.88
N ASN A 174 -11.39 -1.81 14.96
CA ASN A 174 -12.75 -2.36 14.91
C ASN A 174 -13.81 -1.29 14.62
N THR A 175 -13.64 -0.08 15.17
CA THR A 175 -14.50 1.07 14.86
C THR A 175 -14.37 1.49 13.40
N ALA A 176 -13.16 1.49 12.82
CA ALA A 176 -12.95 1.74 11.41
C ALA A 176 -13.59 0.65 10.52
N LEU A 177 -13.41 -0.63 10.90
CA LEU A 177 -14.05 -1.77 10.24
C LEU A 177 -15.58 -1.62 10.24
N ARG A 178 -16.18 -1.34 11.39
CA ARG A 178 -17.63 -1.14 11.52
C ARG A 178 -18.12 -0.02 10.60
N GLY A 179 -17.42 1.12 10.59
CA GLY A 179 -17.76 2.23 9.70
C GLY A 179 -17.76 1.87 8.22
N PHE A 180 -16.81 1.05 7.76
CA PHE A 180 -16.79 0.55 6.38
C PHE A 180 -17.85 -0.51 6.12
N ALA A 181 -17.98 -1.48 7.01
CA ALA A 181 -18.91 -2.60 6.88
C ALA A 181 -20.36 -2.12 6.80
N GLU A 182 -20.73 -1.11 7.58
CA GLU A 182 -22.08 -0.51 7.59
C GLU A 182 -22.30 0.59 6.53
N SER A 183 -21.30 0.89 5.71
CA SER A 183 -21.40 1.87 4.61
C SER A 183 -22.02 1.23 3.35
N PRO A 184 -22.58 2.02 2.42
CA PRO A 184 -23.18 1.49 1.18
C PRO A 184 -22.16 1.01 0.14
N VAL A 185 -20.85 1.18 0.39
CA VAL A 185 -19.80 0.83 -0.58
C VAL A 185 -19.71 -0.67 -0.77
N GLU A 186 -19.99 -1.16 -1.97
CA GLU A 186 -19.60 -2.52 -2.36
C GLU A 186 -18.13 -2.48 -2.82
N GLY A 187 -17.25 -3.15 -2.10
CA GLY A 187 -15.81 -2.98 -2.27
C GLY A 187 -14.99 -3.92 -1.41
N ALA A 188 -13.72 -3.60 -1.20
CA ALA A 188 -12.79 -4.51 -0.54
C ALA A 188 -12.08 -3.90 0.68
N LEU A 189 -11.96 -4.70 1.73
CA LEU A 189 -11.15 -4.43 2.92
C LEU A 189 -9.75 -5.03 2.76
N VAL A 190 -8.75 -4.16 2.69
CA VAL A 190 -7.32 -4.49 2.65
C VAL A 190 -6.76 -4.49 4.07
N LEU A 191 -6.44 -5.68 4.60
CA LEU A 191 -5.82 -5.84 5.92
C LEU A 191 -4.31 -5.91 5.77
N SER A 192 -3.60 -5.01 6.46
CA SER A 192 -2.15 -4.85 6.36
C SER A 192 -1.45 -4.78 7.70
N ALA A 193 -0.11 -4.73 7.70
CA ALA A 193 0.73 -4.67 8.89
C ALA A 193 0.60 -5.90 9.83
N GLY A 194 0.24 -7.06 9.27
CA GLY A 194 0.22 -8.35 9.96
C GLY A 194 -1.13 -8.75 10.55
N PHE A 195 -1.12 -9.83 11.32
CA PHE A 195 -2.31 -10.49 11.84
C PHE A 195 -2.77 -9.92 13.20
N ASN A 196 -4.06 -9.60 13.36
CA ASN A 196 -4.69 -9.17 14.62
C ASN A 196 -5.98 -9.96 14.89
N PRO A 197 -5.96 -11.02 15.72
CA PRO A 197 -7.12 -11.87 15.98
C PRO A 197 -8.39 -11.12 16.41
N ARG A 198 -8.26 -9.96 17.09
CA ARG A 198 -9.43 -9.17 17.52
C ARG A 198 -10.16 -8.56 16.33
N LEU A 199 -9.40 -7.97 15.41
CA LEU A 199 -9.95 -7.39 14.17
C LEU A 199 -10.54 -8.48 13.27
N TYR A 200 -9.76 -9.53 12.99
CA TYR A 200 -10.24 -10.65 12.17
C TYR A 200 -11.45 -11.36 12.78
N GLY A 201 -11.50 -11.43 14.11
CA GLY A 201 -12.60 -12.01 14.86
C GLY A 201 -13.89 -11.19 14.84
N TYR A 202 -13.84 -9.91 14.44
CA TYR A 202 -14.99 -9.02 14.39
C TYR A 202 -15.69 -8.99 13.01
N LEU A 203 -15.01 -9.39 11.92
CA LEU A 203 -15.62 -9.48 10.59
C LEU A 203 -16.94 -10.28 10.56
N PRO A 204 -17.07 -11.43 11.26
CA PRO A 204 -18.31 -12.21 11.29
C PRO A 204 -19.54 -11.48 11.83
N ALA A 205 -19.36 -10.33 12.49
CA ALA A 205 -20.48 -9.52 12.96
C ALA A 205 -21.25 -8.83 11.81
N PHE A 206 -20.74 -8.85 10.57
CA PHE A 206 -21.31 -8.12 9.44
C PHE A 206 -21.68 -9.04 8.29
N ALA A 207 -22.96 -9.05 7.92
CA ALA A 207 -23.52 -9.95 6.90
C ALA A 207 -22.92 -9.76 5.50
N ASP A 208 -22.50 -8.53 5.15
CA ASP A 208 -22.01 -8.22 3.79
C ASP A 208 -20.64 -8.84 3.45
N PHE A 209 -19.94 -9.47 4.41
CA PHE A 209 -18.75 -10.29 4.13
C PHE A 209 -19.08 -11.74 3.73
N TYR A 210 -20.35 -12.13 3.79
CA TYR A 210 -20.81 -13.46 3.38
C TYR A 210 -21.49 -13.40 2.02
N ARG A 211 -21.64 -14.57 1.40
CA ARG A 211 -22.43 -14.71 0.18
C ARG A 211 -23.91 -14.62 0.51
N GLU A 212 -24.65 -13.90 -0.32
CA GLU A 212 -26.10 -13.77 -0.22
C GLU A 212 -26.74 -14.28 -1.52
N ASN A 213 -27.61 -15.28 -1.42
CA ASN A 213 -28.29 -15.89 -2.58
C ASN A 213 -27.33 -16.36 -3.69
N GLY A 214 -26.19 -16.92 -3.31
CA GLY A 214 -25.14 -17.39 -4.23
C GLY A 214 -24.28 -16.29 -4.85
N LYS A 215 -24.60 -15.00 -4.63
CA LYS A 215 -23.77 -13.88 -5.09
C LYS A 215 -22.51 -13.75 -4.23
N ALA A 216 -21.43 -13.28 -4.85
CA ALA A 216 -20.20 -12.96 -4.14
C ALA A 216 -20.44 -11.92 -3.03
N PRO A 217 -19.60 -11.89 -1.97
CA PRO A 217 -19.75 -10.91 -0.90
C PRO A 217 -19.65 -9.47 -1.39
N LYS A 218 -20.50 -8.57 -0.87
CA LYS A 218 -20.44 -7.13 -1.14
C LYS A 218 -19.18 -6.49 -0.56
N LYS A 219 -18.69 -7.02 0.56
CA LYS A 219 -17.44 -6.62 1.21
C LYS A 219 -16.44 -7.76 1.06
N ARG A 220 -15.45 -7.57 0.20
CA ARG A 220 -14.40 -8.57 -0.06
C ARG A 220 -13.22 -8.38 0.89
N VAL A 221 -12.48 -9.44 1.19
CA VAL A 221 -11.27 -9.36 2.03
C VAL A 221 -10.02 -9.56 1.19
N ILE A 222 -9.07 -8.63 1.33
CA ILE A 222 -7.77 -8.64 0.70
C ILE A 222 -6.71 -8.70 1.80
N LEU A 223 -5.84 -9.71 1.76
CA LEU A 223 -4.77 -9.89 2.73
C LEU A 223 -3.44 -9.48 2.12
N LYS A 224 -2.81 -8.43 2.68
CA LYS A 224 -1.42 -8.10 2.33
C LYS A 224 -0.48 -9.07 3.05
N VAL A 225 0.33 -9.78 2.28
CA VAL A 225 1.18 -10.88 2.78
C VAL A 225 2.61 -10.74 2.23
N SER A 226 3.57 -11.25 3.00
CA SER A 226 5.00 -11.29 2.64
C SER A 226 5.45 -12.66 2.12
N ASP A 227 4.68 -13.71 2.39
CA ASP A 227 5.03 -15.10 2.11
C ASP A 227 3.79 -16.01 2.11
N PHE A 228 3.93 -17.21 1.55
CA PHE A 228 2.84 -18.18 1.40
C PHE A 228 2.34 -18.71 2.76
N ARG A 229 3.25 -18.88 3.73
CA ARG A 229 2.89 -19.36 5.07
C ARG A 229 1.94 -18.38 5.77
N SER A 230 2.21 -17.09 5.71
CA SER A 230 1.37 -16.03 6.22
C SER A 230 -0.01 -16.04 5.56
N ALA A 231 -0.06 -16.20 4.24
CA ALA A 231 -1.32 -16.35 3.50
C ALA A 231 -2.15 -17.53 4.00
N LEU A 232 -1.52 -18.69 4.16
CA LEU A 232 -2.20 -19.90 4.65
C LEU A 232 -2.72 -19.75 6.08
N ILE A 233 -1.92 -19.17 6.99
CA ILE A 233 -2.30 -18.99 8.40
C ILE A 233 -3.51 -18.04 8.52
N GLN A 234 -3.41 -16.88 7.88
CA GLN A 234 -4.46 -15.86 7.97
C GLN A 234 -5.72 -16.29 7.22
N GLY A 235 -5.57 -16.91 6.04
CA GLY A 235 -6.68 -17.47 5.28
C GLY A 235 -7.42 -18.55 6.04
N LYS A 236 -6.72 -19.50 6.69
CA LYS A 236 -7.35 -20.51 7.56
C LYS A 236 -8.15 -19.89 8.71
N PHE A 237 -7.65 -18.79 9.29
CA PHE A 237 -8.35 -18.12 10.38
C PHE A 237 -9.70 -17.54 9.93
N LEU A 238 -9.74 -16.91 8.76
CA LEU A 238 -10.95 -16.34 8.17
C LEU A 238 -11.89 -17.43 7.62
N ALA A 239 -11.35 -18.46 6.98
CA ALA A 239 -12.12 -19.57 6.41
C ALA A 239 -12.91 -20.32 7.50
N LYS A 240 -12.30 -20.52 8.69
CA LYS A 240 -12.99 -21.07 9.89
C LYS A 240 -14.13 -20.19 10.42
N LYS A 241 -14.28 -18.99 9.89
CA LYS A 241 -15.35 -18.04 10.22
C LYS A 241 -16.31 -17.82 9.04
N GLY A 242 -16.22 -18.67 8.01
CA GLY A 242 -17.00 -18.57 6.78
C GLY A 242 -16.65 -17.37 5.89
N ILE A 243 -15.54 -16.66 6.19
CA ILE A 243 -15.12 -15.47 5.46
C ILE A 243 -14.15 -15.87 4.35
N GLU A 244 -14.49 -15.47 3.12
CA GLU A 244 -13.68 -15.72 1.94
C GLU A 244 -12.58 -14.67 1.79
N VAL A 245 -11.35 -15.11 1.50
CA VAL A 245 -10.28 -14.22 1.06
C VAL A 245 -10.37 -14.10 -0.44
N ALA A 246 -10.68 -12.90 -0.94
CA ALA A 246 -10.80 -12.63 -2.36
C ALA A 246 -9.44 -12.44 -3.05
N GLU A 247 -8.44 -11.93 -2.31
CA GLU A 247 -7.13 -11.63 -2.86
C GLU A 247 -6.02 -11.77 -1.80
N PHE A 248 -4.92 -12.41 -2.18
CA PHE A 248 -3.62 -12.31 -1.49
C PHE A 248 -2.74 -11.33 -2.25
N ARG A 249 -2.45 -10.18 -1.63
CA ARG A 249 -1.63 -9.12 -2.21
C ARG A 249 -0.22 -9.22 -1.66
N ILE A 250 0.66 -9.84 -2.43
CA ILE A 250 2.07 -10.03 -2.09
C ILE A 250 2.76 -8.67 -2.14
N GLU A 251 3.57 -8.38 -1.12
CA GLU A 251 4.32 -7.13 -1.03
C GLU A 251 5.80 -7.42 -0.82
N SER A 252 6.68 -6.78 -1.60
CA SER A 252 8.12 -6.83 -1.35
C SER A 252 8.40 -6.35 0.08
N GLY A 253 9.24 -7.09 0.81
CA GLY A 253 9.57 -6.77 2.19
C GLY A 253 10.29 -5.44 2.35
N ILE A 254 11.13 -5.04 1.39
CA ILE A 254 11.98 -3.85 1.53
C ILE A 254 11.91 -2.88 0.35
N ASN A 255 11.50 -3.32 -0.85
CA ASN A 255 11.50 -2.52 -2.07
C ASN A 255 10.14 -1.81 -2.33
N CYS A 256 9.36 -1.58 -1.28
CA CYS A 256 8.06 -0.89 -1.33
C CYS A 256 8.14 0.52 -0.73
N GLY A 257 7.19 1.39 -1.06
CA GLY A 257 6.99 2.62 -0.28
C GLY A 257 6.45 2.31 1.13
N GLY A 258 6.65 3.22 2.06
CA GLY A 258 6.17 3.08 3.44
C GLY A 258 7.08 2.24 4.33
N HIS A 259 6.46 1.42 5.18
CA HIS A 259 7.17 0.54 6.11
C HIS A 259 7.98 -0.51 5.33
N ALA A 260 9.20 -0.74 5.78
CA ALA A 260 10.02 -1.82 5.28
C ALA A 260 10.08 -2.96 6.31
N PHE A 261 9.56 -4.11 5.92
CA PHE A 261 9.59 -5.36 6.66
C PHE A 261 10.58 -6.31 5.97
N ALA A 262 11.87 -6.11 6.22
CA ALA A 262 12.89 -7.04 5.75
C ALA A 262 12.53 -8.45 6.25
N SER A 263 12.29 -9.37 5.31
CA SER A 263 12.01 -10.76 5.63
C SER A 263 13.27 -11.43 6.21
N ASP A 264 13.22 -12.73 6.50
CA ASP A 264 14.39 -13.52 6.84
C ASP A 264 15.36 -13.70 5.62
N GLY A 265 15.49 -12.71 4.74
CA GLY A 265 16.36 -12.75 3.53
C GLY A 265 15.74 -13.47 2.35
N ILE A 266 14.43 -13.67 2.36
CA ILE A 266 13.68 -14.26 1.25
C ILE A 266 13.34 -13.13 0.28
N LEU A 267 13.90 -13.21 -0.93
CA LEU A 267 13.63 -12.27 -2.02
C LEU A 267 12.24 -12.51 -2.62
N LEU A 268 11.64 -11.46 -3.19
CA LEU A 268 10.35 -11.52 -3.84
C LEU A 268 10.22 -12.62 -4.92
N PRO A 269 11.17 -12.84 -5.85
CA PRO A 269 11.07 -13.92 -6.84
C PRO A 269 10.84 -15.30 -6.22
N THR A 270 11.52 -15.63 -5.12
CA THR A 270 11.32 -16.90 -4.40
C THR A 270 9.92 -17.01 -3.79
N VAL A 271 9.37 -15.90 -3.28
CA VAL A 271 7.98 -15.87 -2.79
C VAL A 271 7.01 -16.10 -3.95
N LEU A 272 7.25 -15.46 -5.10
CA LEU A 272 6.39 -15.59 -6.28
C LEU A 272 6.40 -17.00 -6.85
N GLU A 273 7.56 -17.66 -6.92
CA GLU A 273 7.68 -19.08 -7.31
C GLU A 273 6.82 -19.96 -6.41
N GLU A 274 6.92 -19.80 -5.08
CA GLU A 274 6.12 -20.59 -4.14
C GLU A 274 4.60 -20.37 -4.32
N PHE A 275 4.18 -19.13 -4.56
CA PHE A 275 2.77 -18.85 -4.85
C PHE A 275 2.32 -19.45 -6.19
N ALA A 276 3.14 -19.35 -7.24
CA ALA A 276 2.82 -19.91 -8.54
C ALA A 276 2.61 -21.43 -8.46
N GLU A 277 3.45 -22.14 -7.70
CA GLU A 277 3.36 -23.58 -7.49
C GLU A 277 2.15 -23.99 -6.62
N LYS A 278 1.87 -23.23 -5.56
CA LYS A 278 0.96 -23.67 -4.47
C LYS A 278 -0.38 -22.93 -4.44
N LYS A 279 -0.67 -22.02 -5.36
CA LYS A 279 -1.93 -21.24 -5.39
C LYS A 279 -3.18 -22.12 -5.28
N ALA A 280 -3.20 -23.25 -5.98
CA ALA A 280 -4.33 -24.20 -5.96
C ALA A 280 -4.58 -24.80 -4.55
N GLU A 281 -3.55 -24.91 -3.71
CA GLU A 281 -3.69 -25.43 -2.36
C GLU A 281 -4.50 -24.50 -1.45
N LEU A 282 -4.53 -23.19 -1.73
CA LEU A 282 -5.27 -22.22 -0.92
C LEU A 282 -6.77 -22.51 -0.95
N ALA A 283 -7.36 -22.58 -2.14
CA ALA A 283 -8.79 -22.83 -2.31
C ALA A 283 -9.20 -24.20 -1.74
N LYS A 284 -8.44 -25.24 -2.10
CA LYS A 284 -8.62 -26.61 -1.58
C LYS A 284 -8.58 -26.67 -0.05
N THR A 285 -7.74 -25.85 0.58
CA THR A 285 -7.62 -25.80 2.04
C THR A 285 -8.77 -25.05 2.69
N PHE A 286 -9.25 -23.95 2.09
CA PHE A 286 -10.23 -23.07 2.71
C PHE A 286 -11.68 -23.54 2.52
N LEU A 287 -12.00 -24.11 1.36
CA LEU A 287 -13.35 -24.57 1.02
C LEU A 287 -14.02 -25.42 2.12
N PRO A 288 -13.42 -26.52 2.61
CA PRO A 288 -14.07 -27.34 3.64
C PRO A 288 -14.25 -26.61 4.98
N MET A 289 -13.42 -25.62 5.30
CA MET A 289 -13.56 -24.83 6.52
C MET A 289 -14.73 -23.84 6.42
N ILE A 290 -14.91 -23.24 5.25
CA ILE A 290 -16.02 -22.34 4.98
C ILE A 290 -17.34 -23.11 4.96
N GLU A 291 -17.38 -24.24 4.27
CA GLU A 291 -18.57 -25.12 4.23
C GLU A 291 -18.97 -25.56 5.63
N ALA A 292 -18.01 -26.01 6.47
CA ALA A 292 -18.27 -26.37 7.85
C ALA A 292 -18.86 -25.20 8.66
N TYR A 293 -18.33 -23.98 8.49
CA TYR A 293 -18.87 -22.81 9.18
C TYR A 293 -20.32 -22.50 8.80
N TYR A 294 -20.66 -22.60 7.50
CA TYR A 294 -22.04 -22.38 7.04
C TYR A 294 -22.99 -23.42 7.66
N ALA A 295 -22.58 -24.69 7.72
CA ALA A 295 -23.35 -25.74 8.36
C ALA A 295 -23.54 -25.50 9.87
N GLU A 296 -22.48 -25.16 10.60
CA GLU A 296 -22.52 -24.91 12.04
C GLU A 296 -23.40 -23.70 12.43
N ASN A 297 -23.52 -22.72 11.54
CA ASN A 297 -24.28 -21.48 11.79
C ASN A 297 -25.66 -21.46 11.10
N ASN A 298 -26.12 -22.60 10.56
CA ASN A 298 -27.40 -22.73 9.84
C ASN A 298 -27.56 -21.73 8.69
N MET A 299 -26.47 -21.43 7.98
CA MET A 299 -26.46 -20.57 6.81
C MET A 299 -26.70 -21.39 5.53
N ALA A 300 -27.39 -20.82 4.55
CA ALA A 300 -27.63 -21.49 3.27
C ALA A 300 -26.30 -21.65 2.50
N TRP A 301 -25.86 -22.90 2.30
CA TRP A 301 -24.67 -23.20 1.52
C TRP A 301 -24.93 -22.97 0.02
N PRO A 302 -24.13 -22.14 -0.68
CA PRO A 302 -24.36 -21.87 -2.10
C PRO A 302 -23.79 -22.92 -3.06
N GLY A 303 -23.25 -24.05 -2.56
CA GLY A 303 -22.71 -25.10 -3.43
C GLY A 303 -21.40 -24.74 -4.13
N LEU A 304 -20.50 -24.04 -3.43
CA LEU A 304 -19.25 -23.51 -4.01
C LEU A 304 -18.26 -24.64 -4.35
N THR A 305 -17.49 -24.41 -5.41
CA THR A 305 -16.35 -25.23 -5.80
C THR A 305 -15.02 -24.56 -5.44
N GLU A 306 -13.91 -25.28 -5.62
CA GLU A 306 -12.56 -24.69 -5.46
C GLU A 306 -12.34 -23.50 -6.42
N ALA A 307 -12.92 -23.55 -7.63
CA ALA A 307 -12.80 -22.47 -8.60
C ALA A 307 -13.50 -21.17 -8.12
N ASP A 308 -14.65 -21.30 -7.45
CA ASP A 308 -15.41 -20.16 -6.91
C ASP A 308 -14.71 -19.46 -5.74
N LEU A 309 -13.82 -20.19 -5.06
CA LEU A 309 -13.04 -19.74 -3.90
C LEU A 309 -11.56 -19.53 -4.22
N THR A 310 -11.14 -19.68 -5.47
CA THR A 310 -9.75 -19.46 -5.84
C THR A 310 -9.43 -17.97 -5.69
N PRO A 311 -8.57 -17.59 -4.73
CA PRO A 311 -8.25 -16.19 -4.49
C PRO A 311 -7.38 -15.66 -5.62
N ALA A 312 -7.55 -14.37 -5.94
CA ALA A 312 -6.57 -13.67 -6.74
C ALA A 312 -5.23 -13.59 -5.98
N VAL A 313 -4.12 -13.64 -6.71
CA VAL A 313 -2.78 -13.40 -6.21
C VAL A 313 -2.24 -12.21 -6.99
N THR A 314 -2.04 -11.08 -6.32
CA THR A 314 -1.44 -9.90 -6.91
C THR A 314 -0.12 -9.58 -6.23
N VAL A 315 0.70 -8.75 -6.86
CA VAL A 315 2.01 -8.38 -6.32
C VAL A 315 2.26 -6.88 -6.43
N GLN A 316 2.95 -6.33 -5.45
CA GLN A 316 3.42 -4.96 -5.47
C GLN A 316 4.80 -4.83 -4.82
N GLY A 317 5.52 -3.79 -5.23
CA GLY A 317 6.85 -3.46 -4.71
C GLY A 317 7.87 -3.31 -5.81
N GLY A 318 8.35 -2.08 -5.97
CA GLY A 318 9.44 -1.74 -6.87
C GLY A 318 9.18 -1.87 -8.37
N ILE A 319 7.98 -2.26 -8.80
CA ILE A 319 7.58 -2.33 -10.20
C ILE A 319 7.66 -0.93 -10.82
N GLY A 320 8.34 -0.81 -11.96
CA GLY A 320 8.58 0.46 -12.62
C GLY A 320 8.51 0.41 -14.15
N THR A 321 8.36 -0.75 -14.79
CA THR A 321 8.28 -0.90 -16.26
C THR A 321 7.20 -1.89 -16.70
N ASN A 322 6.76 -1.78 -17.96
CA ASN A 322 5.88 -2.80 -18.56
C ASN A 322 6.54 -4.18 -18.59
N GLY A 323 7.83 -4.26 -18.92
CA GLY A 323 8.58 -5.52 -18.97
C GLY A 323 8.55 -6.27 -17.63
N GLU A 324 8.77 -5.57 -16.51
CA GLU A 324 8.63 -6.14 -15.16
C GLU A 324 7.19 -6.60 -14.87
N MET A 325 6.18 -5.81 -15.25
CA MET A 325 4.78 -6.21 -15.09
C MET A 325 4.44 -7.46 -15.90
N ARG A 326 4.93 -7.56 -17.14
CA ARG A 326 4.74 -8.73 -18.00
C ARG A 326 5.43 -9.95 -17.41
N ARG A 327 6.64 -9.80 -16.85
CA ARG A 327 7.31 -10.87 -16.10
C ARG A 327 6.43 -11.40 -14.98
N LEU A 328 5.85 -10.52 -14.19
CA LEU A 328 4.97 -10.88 -13.09
C LEU A 328 3.71 -11.63 -13.56
N LEU A 329 3.05 -11.14 -14.61
CA LEU A 329 1.81 -11.74 -15.14
C LEU A 329 2.06 -13.05 -15.91
N GLU A 330 3.06 -13.09 -16.79
CA GLU A 330 3.25 -14.16 -17.76
C GLU A 330 4.14 -15.29 -17.22
N HIS A 331 5.20 -14.98 -16.47
CA HIS A 331 6.10 -16.00 -15.89
C HIS A 331 5.58 -16.48 -14.53
N TYR A 332 5.25 -15.57 -13.61
CA TYR A 332 4.78 -15.95 -12.26
C TYR A 332 3.28 -16.21 -12.15
N GLY A 333 2.49 -15.89 -13.19
CA GLY A 333 1.06 -16.17 -13.20
C GLY A 333 0.25 -15.40 -12.16
N VAL A 334 0.73 -14.23 -11.73
CA VAL A 334 -0.05 -13.35 -10.84
C VAL A 334 -1.21 -12.72 -11.62
N ASP A 335 -2.31 -12.42 -10.93
CA ASP A 335 -3.54 -11.90 -11.56
C ASP A 335 -3.50 -10.37 -11.77
N GLY A 336 -2.53 -9.68 -11.17
CA GLY A 336 -2.40 -8.23 -11.28
C GLY A 336 -1.25 -7.64 -10.46
N THR A 337 -1.01 -6.35 -10.66
CA THR A 337 0.09 -5.61 -10.02
C THR A 337 -0.37 -4.35 -9.28
N GLY A 338 0.27 -4.00 -8.17
CA GLY A 338 0.03 -2.74 -7.47
C GLY A 338 1.12 -1.72 -7.78
N TRP A 339 0.73 -0.55 -8.28
CA TRP A 339 1.64 0.54 -8.64
C TRP A 339 1.48 1.70 -7.66
N GLY A 340 2.34 1.72 -6.64
CA GLY A 340 2.31 2.75 -5.60
C GLY A 340 3.08 4.00 -6.00
N SER A 341 4.36 4.04 -5.66
CA SER A 341 5.18 5.25 -5.75
C SER A 341 5.14 5.99 -7.10
N PRO A 342 5.09 5.33 -8.27
CA PRO A 342 4.91 6.04 -9.55
C PRO A 342 3.67 6.95 -9.58
N PHE A 343 2.56 6.53 -8.96
CA PHE A 343 1.33 7.33 -8.90
C PHE A 343 1.41 8.54 -7.95
N LEU A 344 2.45 8.64 -7.10
CA LEU A 344 2.70 9.89 -6.34
C LEU A 344 3.02 11.07 -7.26
N LEU A 345 3.45 10.80 -8.50
CA LEU A 345 3.76 11.79 -9.53
C LEU A 345 2.63 11.97 -10.55
N VAL A 346 1.43 11.46 -10.27
CA VAL A 346 0.24 11.55 -11.14
C VAL A 346 -0.84 12.39 -10.45
N PRO A 347 -0.88 13.72 -10.66
CA PRO A 347 -1.78 14.64 -9.93
C PRO A 347 -3.27 14.39 -10.17
N GLU A 348 -3.60 13.72 -11.27
CA GLU A 348 -4.97 13.34 -11.61
C GLU A 348 -5.47 12.18 -10.77
N ALA A 349 -4.58 11.33 -10.25
CA ALA A 349 -4.94 10.10 -9.53
C ALA A 349 -4.73 10.19 -8.02
N THR A 350 -3.91 11.13 -7.54
CA THR A 350 -3.53 11.23 -6.13
C THR A 350 -3.67 12.66 -5.57
N CYS A 351 -3.72 12.74 -4.25
CA CYS A 351 -3.82 13.98 -3.48
C CYS A 351 -2.45 14.46 -2.97
N VAL A 352 -1.43 14.42 -3.85
CA VAL A 352 -0.09 14.90 -3.52
C VAL A 352 0.02 16.41 -3.76
N ASP A 353 0.60 17.17 -2.84
CA ASP A 353 0.85 18.60 -3.03
C ASP A 353 2.03 18.86 -3.97
N VAL A 354 2.08 20.07 -4.53
CA VAL A 354 3.07 20.44 -5.57
C VAL A 354 4.50 20.35 -5.04
N GLU A 355 4.76 20.88 -3.84
CA GLU A 355 6.09 20.86 -3.23
C GLU A 355 6.59 19.42 -3.04
N THR A 356 5.74 18.53 -2.53
CA THR A 356 6.08 17.11 -2.41
C THR A 356 6.35 16.48 -3.78
N MET A 357 5.53 16.72 -4.81
CA MET A 357 5.78 16.17 -6.16
C MET A 357 7.08 16.67 -6.78
N THR A 358 7.40 17.96 -6.62
CA THR A 358 8.68 18.54 -7.05
C THR A 358 9.85 17.86 -6.35
N LEU A 359 9.79 17.73 -5.02
CA LEU A 359 10.83 17.01 -4.27
C LEU A 359 11.05 15.59 -4.82
N LEU A 360 9.97 14.85 -5.07
CA LEU A 360 10.06 13.47 -5.54
C LEU A 360 10.64 13.36 -6.96
N SER A 361 10.26 14.26 -7.87
CA SER A 361 10.75 14.28 -9.26
C SER A 361 12.19 14.79 -9.38
N ASP A 362 12.64 15.66 -8.48
CA ASP A 362 14.01 16.15 -8.42
C ASP A 362 14.97 15.16 -7.71
N SER A 363 14.44 14.26 -6.88
CA SER A 363 15.24 13.31 -6.11
C SER A 363 15.90 12.25 -6.99
N ARG A 364 17.10 11.82 -6.60
CA ARG A 364 17.86 10.74 -7.24
C ARG A 364 18.20 9.67 -6.22
N GLU A 365 18.88 8.60 -6.64
CA GLU A 365 19.07 7.40 -5.80
C GLU A 365 19.62 7.68 -4.40
N GLN A 366 20.58 8.61 -4.28
CA GLN A 366 21.19 8.98 -3.00
C GLN A 366 20.24 9.67 -2.00
N ASP A 367 19.13 10.20 -2.50
CA ASP A 367 18.12 10.89 -1.70
C ASP A 367 17.12 9.92 -1.07
N PHE A 368 17.00 8.70 -1.60
CA PHE A 368 16.16 7.65 -1.04
C PHE A 368 16.95 6.80 -0.06
N PHE A 369 16.39 6.56 1.11
CA PHE A 369 17.05 5.78 2.15
C PHE A 369 16.05 5.10 3.07
N LEU A 370 16.54 4.06 3.75
CA LEU A 370 15.81 3.42 4.82
C LEU A 370 16.04 4.17 6.14
N SER A 371 14.99 4.83 6.63
CA SER A 371 14.99 5.73 7.78
C SER A 371 14.42 5.07 9.04
N ASN A 372 14.73 5.63 10.22
CA ASN A 372 14.23 5.16 11.52
C ASN A 372 13.13 6.06 12.07
N VAL A 373 12.48 6.86 11.22
CA VAL A 373 11.51 7.89 11.63
C VAL A 373 10.25 7.36 12.31
N SER A 374 9.96 6.07 12.19
CA SER A 374 8.77 5.45 12.77
C SER A 374 8.78 5.52 14.30
N PRO A 375 7.67 5.99 14.90
CA PRO A 375 7.49 5.85 16.33
C PRO A 375 7.48 4.38 16.80
N LEU A 376 7.06 3.44 15.94
CA LEU A 376 6.94 2.01 16.24
C LEU A 376 8.27 1.23 16.15
N GLY A 377 9.37 1.90 15.77
CA GLY A 377 10.68 1.25 15.61
C GLY A 377 10.83 0.39 14.35
N VAL A 378 9.84 0.39 13.45
CA VAL A 378 9.92 -0.26 12.14
C VAL A 378 10.55 0.70 11.13
N PRO A 379 11.55 0.29 10.32
CA PRO A 379 12.15 1.16 9.32
C PRO A 379 11.17 1.58 8.22
N PHE A 380 11.42 2.74 7.60
CA PHE A 380 10.61 3.29 6.50
C PHE A 380 11.48 3.69 5.32
N ASN A 381 11.05 3.33 4.11
CA ASN A 381 11.57 3.98 2.91
C ASN A 381 11.14 5.45 2.91
N ASN A 382 12.11 6.33 2.71
CA ASN A 382 11.95 7.77 2.89
C ASN A 382 12.83 8.52 1.89
N VAL A 383 12.54 9.80 1.74
CA VAL A 383 13.30 10.73 0.89
C VAL A 383 13.85 11.87 1.75
N ARG A 384 15.07 12.30 1.45
CA ARG A 384 15.72 13.42 2.16
C ARG A 384 14.95 14.73 1.91
N ASN A 385 15.11 15.67 2.83
CA ASN A 385 14.60 17.04 2.70
C ASN A 385 13.08 17.20 2.55
N SER A 386 12.28 16.22 3.00
CA SER A 386 10.82 16.36 3.10
C SER A 386 10.42 17.54 4.00
N GLY A 387 9.20 18.07 3.81
CA GLY A 387 8.69 19.18 4.63
C GLY A 387 8.72 18.88 6.13
N ALA A 388 8.39 17.64 6.50
CA ALA A 388 8.52 17.16 7.87
C ALA A 388 9.97 17.15 8.38
N ASN A 389 10.92 16.64 7.57
CA ASN A 389 12.33 16.59 7.93
C ASN A 389 12.91 17.99 8.19
N ARG A 390 12.61 18.96 7.30
CA ARG A 390 13.05 20.36 7.46
C ARG A 390 12.46 20.99 8.72
N TYR A 391 11.15 20.81 8.93
CA TYR A 391 10.48 21.31 10.12
C TYR A 391 11.07 20.73 11.41
N ASN A 392 11.33 19.42 11.44
CA ASN A 392 11.88 18.76 12.63
C ASN A 392 13.29 19.26 12.94
N ARG A 393 14.17 19.41 11.93
CA ARG A 393 15.50 19.99 12.11
C ARG A 393 15.44 21.39 12.73
N GLU A 394 14.57 22.27 12.25
CA GLU A 394 14.37 23.60 12.84
C GLU A 394 13.89 23.56 14.30
N GLN A 395 13.05 22.59 14.66
CA GLN A 395 12.59 22.45 16.04
C GLN A 395 13.69 21.94 16.97
N ILE A 396 14.52 21.03 16.48
CA ILE A 396 15.69 20.51 17.20
C ILE A 396 16.67 21.65 17.49
N GLU A 397 17.00 22.48 16.48
CA GLU A 397 17.87 23.66 16.63
C GLU A 397 17.32 24.67 17.66
N LYS A 398 15.99 24.77 17.79
CA LYS A 398 15.31 25.63 18.78
C LYS A 398 15.20 24.99 20.18
N GLY A 399 15.76 23.79 20.39
CA GLY A 399 15.67 23.04 21.64
C GLY A 399 14.26 22.54 21.96
N LYS A 400 13.39 22.39 20.95
CA LYS A 400 11.99 21.98 21.08
C LYS A 400 11.68 20.71 20.25
N PRO A 401 12.45 19.63 20.43
CA PRO A 401 12.28 18.43 19.61
C PRO A 401 10.93 17.75 19.87
N GLY A 402 10.45 17.02 18.86
CA GLY A 402 9.23 16.22 18.96
C GLY A 402 7.90 16.98 18.80
N SER A 403 6.84 16.20 18.65
CA SER A 403 5.48 16.70 18.43
C SER A 403 4.67 16.80 19.72
N LYS A 404 3.66 17.69 19.75
CA LYS A 404 2.63 17.69 20.81
C LYS A 404 1.68 16.49 20.74
N CYS A 405 1.85 15.61 19.75
CA CYS A 405 1.09 14.37 19.56
C CYS A 405 -0.45 14.52 19.66
N PRO A 406 -1.08 15.43 18.88
CA PRO A 406 -2.49 15.75 19.07
C PRO A 406 -3.44 14.59 18.75
N LYS A 407 -3.02 13.57 18.00
CA LYS A 407 -3.86 12.43 17.60
C LYS A 407 -3.67 11.18 18.46
N GLY A 408 -2.46 10.92 18.96
CA GLY A 408 -2.17 9.78 19.83
C GLY A 408 -2.22 8.39 19.20
N PHE A 409 -2.44 8.23 17.89
CA PHE A 409 -2.64 6.90 17.27
C PHE A 409 -1.43 5.95 17.37
N LEU A 410 -0.22 6.48 17.57
CA LEU A 410 1.03 5.72 17.71
C LEU A 410 1.64 5.88 19.12
N ALA A 411 0.82 6.19 20.11
CA ALA A 411 1.24 6.24 21.51
C ALA A 411 1.11 4.84 22.13
N TYR A 412 2.25 4.20 22.40
CA TYR A 412 2.30 2.82 22.92
C TYR A 412 3.44 2.61 23.93
N ASN A 413 4.35 3.57 24.09
CA ASN A 413 5.55 3.43 24.90
C ASN A 413 5.29 3.94 26.32
N THR A 414 5.61 3.12 27.33
CA THR A 414 5.43 3.41 28.77
C THR A 414 6.76 3.50 29.52
N GLU A 415 7.87 3.79 28.82
CA GLU A 415 9.22 3.82 29.42
C GLU A 415 9.33 4.88 30.54
N PHE A 416 8.64 6.01 30.39
CA PHE A 416 8.73 7.16 31.31
C PHE A 416 7.40 7.52 31.99
N THR A 417 6.29 6.94 31.55
CA THR A 417 4.94 7.29 32.01
C THR A 417 4.06 6.05 32.10
N GLU A 418 3.13 6.04 33.06
CA GLU A 418 2.13 4.97 33.19
C GLU A 418 1.20 4.93 31.96
N ASN A 419 0.71 6.10 31.54
CA ASN A 419 -0.04 6.23 30.31
C ASN A 419 0.89 6.19 29.10
N PRO A 420 0.61 5.40 28.05
CA PRO A 420 1.47 5.33 26.88
C PRO A 420 1.64 6.68 26.19
N ILE A 421 2.89 7.04 25.89
CA ILE A 421 3.25 8.20 25.08
C ILE A 421 3.92 7.76 23.78
N CYS A 422 3.94 8.67 22.79
CA CYS A 422 4.54 8.41 21.49
C CYS A 422 6.04 8.75 21.53
N THR A 423 6.89 7.91 20.94
CA THR A 423 8.34 8.15 20.88
C THR A 423 8.73 9.37 20.02
N ALA A 424 7.84 9.80 19.12
CA ALA A 424 7.95 11.07 18.39
C ALA A 424 7.36 12.29 19.15
N SER A 425 6.88 12.11 20.38
CA SER A 425 6.35 13.21 21.18
C SER A 425 7.48 14.01 21.85
N ALA A 426 7.27 15.31 22.01
CA ALA A 426 8.20 16.17 22.74
C ALA A 426 8.42 15.67 24.17
N GLN A 427 7.36 15.17 24.82
CA GLN A 427 7.44 14.59 26.16
C GLN A 427 8.44 13.42 26.21
N TYR A 428 8.28 12.43 25.33
CA TYR A 428 9.19 11.28 25.30
C TYR A 428 10.61 11.70 24.94
N GLN A 429 10.79 12.48 23.87
CA GLN A 429 12.13 12.84 23.40
C GLN A 429 12.93 13.61 24.45
N LEU A 430 12.31 14.58 25.14
CA LEU A 430 12.98 15.34 26.21
C LEU A 430 13.39 14.43 27.38
N MET A 431 12.50 13.54 27.84
CA MET A 431 12.79 12.59 28.91
C MET A 431 13.92 11.61 28.52
N LYS A 432 13.86 11.07 27.30
CA LYS A 432 14.86 10.11 26.81
C LYS A 432 16.22 10.75 26.61
N ILE A 433 16.28 11.96 26.07
CA ILE A 433 17.54 12.71 25.91
C ILE A 433 18.16 13.00 27.28
N GLN A 434 17.38 13.41 28.27
CA GLN A 434 17.88 13.63 29.62
C GLN A 434 18.43 12.34 30.23
N SER A 435 17.69 11.23 30.10
CA SER A 435 18.14 9.91 30.54
C SER A 435 19.46 9.49 29.89
N ILE A 436 19.66 9.75 28.59
CA ILE A 436 20.91 9.43 27.88
C ILE A 436 22.08 10.27 28.42
N LYS A 437 21.86 11.57 28.67
CA LYS A 437 22.92 12.46 29.20
C LYS A 437 23.44 12.02 30.57
N GLU A 438 22.57 11.43 31.39
CA GLU A 438 22.90 10.91 32.72
C GLU A 438 23.65 9.57 32.70
N GLN A 439 23.74 8.89 31.55
CA GLN A 439 24.48 7.63 31.44
C GLN A 439 26.00 7.85 31.55
N GLN A 440 26.70 6.91 32.18
CA GLN A 440 28.17 6.91 32.25
C GLN A 440 28.78 6.20 31.03
N THR A 441 28.51 6.71 29.83
CA THR A 441 29.12 6.26 28.56
C THR A 441 29.97 7.37 27.96
N ASP A 442 30.75 7.07 26.92
CA ASP A 442 31.44 8.11 26.16
C ASP A 442 30.45 9.05 25.44
N GLU A 443 30.87 10.30 25.23
CA GLU A 443 30.00 11.33 24.65
C GLU A 443 29.62 11.03 23.19
N THR A 444 30.50 10.37 22.42
CA THR A 444 30.21 9.98 21.03
C THR A 444 29.05 8.99 20.97
N ALA A 445 29.03 7.99 21.86
CA ALA A 445 27.93 7.05 21.99
C ALA A 445 26.62 7.75 22.43
N LYS A 446 26.69 8.73 23.32
CA LYS A 446 25.51 9.52 23.72
C LYS A 446 24.94 10.32 22.56
N GLU A 447 25.79 10.98 21.78
CA GLU A 447 25.37 11.74 20.59
C GLU A 447 24.64 10.85 19.60
N ALA A 448 25.19 9.66 19.31
CA ALA A 448 24.55 8.68 18.42
C ALA A 448 23.18 8.21 18.94
N LEU A 449 23.04 7.98 20.25
CA LEU A 449 21.76 7.61 20.87
C LEU A 449 20.75 8.77 20.82
N ILE A 450 21.19 10.00 21.06
CA ILE A 450 20.34 11.20 20.98
C ILE A 450 19.84 11.38 19.56
N GLU A 451 20.69 11.21 18.54
CA GLU A 451 20.28 11.30 17.14
C GLU A 451 19.14 10.32 16.80
N GLN A 452 19.21 9.07 17.29
CA GLN A 452 18.14 8.08 17.10
C GLN A 452 16.80 8.48 17.73
N VAL A 453 16.84 9.22 18.85
CA VAL A 453 15.64 9.76 19.50
C VAL A 453 15.06 10.92 18.70
N LEU A 454 15.93 11.77 18.15
CA LEU A 454 15.56 12.96 17.39
C LEU A 454 15.05 12.66 15.97
N ASP A 455 15.43 11.52 15.39
CA ASP A 455 15.00 11.09 14.04
C ASP A 455 13.49 10.82 13.93
N LYS A 456 12.74 10.77 15.04
CA LYS A 456 11.32 10.36 15.03
C LYS A 456 10.37 11.43 14.49
N ASP A 457 9.51 11.02 13.55
CA ASP A 457 8.51 11.88 12.91
C ASP A 457 7.08 11.67 13.48
N CYS A 458 6.27 12.74 13.45
CA CYS A 458 4.84 12.66 13.77
C CYS A 458 4.02 12.14 12.57
N LEU A 459 4.18 10.85 12.24
CA LEU A 459 3.56 10.23 11.07
C LEU A 459 2.03 10.39 11.00
N CYS A 460 1.33 10.36 12.15
CA CYS A 460 -0.13 10.52 12.21
C CYS A 460 -0.65 11.85 11.65
N ASN A 461 0.16 12.90 11.66
CA ASN A 461 -0.20 14.20 11.08
C ASN A 461 0.50 14.39 9.73
N ASN A 462 1.80 14.11 9.71
CA ASN A 462 2.68 14.48 8.61
C ASN A 462 2.33 13.75 7.30
N LEU A 463 1.85 12.50 7.37
CA LEU A 463 1.40 11.74 6.20
C LEU A 463 0.02 12.19 5.64
N GLY A 464 -0.68 13.09 6.33
CA GLY A 464 -1.95 13.66 5.89
C GLY A 464 -1.84 15.11 5.38
N PHE A 465 -0.75 15.81 5.66
CA PHE A 465 -0.62 17.25 5.33
C PHE A 465 -0.62 17.52 3.83
N SER A 466 0.02 16.66 3.04
CA SER A 466 0.03 16.77 1.57
C SER A 466 -1.39 16.89 1.01
N ALA A 467 -2.29 15.99 1.41
CA ALA A 467 -3.69 16.03 0.97
C ALA A 467 -4.42 17.29 1.43
N LEU A 468 -4.21 17.70 2.69
CA LEU A 468 -4.82 18.91 3.23
C LEU A 468 -4.37 20.18 2.50
N ILE A 469 -3.10 20.24 2.06
CA ILE A 469 -2.56 21.34 1.28
C ILE A 469 -3.11 21.31 -0.15
N ARG A 470 -3.09 20.14 -0.78
CA ARG A 470 -3.60 19.94 -2.15
C ARG A 470 -5.08 20.32 -2.27
N LEU A 471 -5.89 20.07 -1.25
CA LEU A 471 -7.32 20.42 -1.20
C LEU A 471 -7.59 21.86 -0.69
N GLY A 472 -6.55 22.65 -0.40
CA GLY A 472 -6.69 24.02 0.11
C GLY A 472 -7.26 24.12 1.54
N ILE A 473 -7.27 23.02 2.30
CA ILE A 473 -7.76 22.97 3.68
C ILE A 473 -6.72 23.57 4.64
N VAL A 474 -5.44 23.39 4.34
CA VAL A 474 -4.30 23.95 5.09
C VAL A 474 -3.40 24.74 4.14
N PRO A 475 -2.98 25.97 4.51
CA PRO A 475 -2.00 26.72 3.73
C PRO A 475 -0.65 26.00 3.65
N GLU A 476 0.01 26.06 2.48
CA GLU A 476 1.31 25.44 2.21
C GLU A 476 2.40 25.82 3.23
N LYS A 477 2.45 27.09 3.66
CA LYS A 477 3.39 27.58 4.69
C LYS A 477 3.28 26.86 6.06
N HIS A 478 2.21 26.11 6.28
CA HIS A 478 2.02 25.30 7.49
C HIS A 478 2.29 23.81 7.24
N GLY A 479 2.76 23.48 6.03
CA GLY A 479 3.08 22.13 5.59
C GLY A 479 4.23 21.52 6.37
N ARG A 480 4.03 20.25 6.72
CA ARG A 480 4.98 19.36 7.38
C ARG A 480 4.81 17.97 6.78
N GLN A 481 4.80 17.92 5.45
CA GLN A 481 4.51 16.73 4.66
C GLN A 481 5.63 15.72 4.89
N SER A 482 5.31 14.58 5.49
CA SER A 482 6.15 13.39 5.41
C SER A 482 5.71 12.63 4.17
N VAL A 483 6.64 12.02 3.44
CA VAL A 483 6.36 11.14 2.31
C VAL A 483 7.29 9.94 2.37
N CYS A 484 6.78 8.76 2.04
CA CYS A 484 7.52 7.50 2.17
C CYS A 484 7.50 6.73 0.84
N PRO A 485 8.12 7.27 -0.22
CA PRO A 485 8.16 6.61 -1.53
C PRO A 485 9.08 5.38 -1.50
N GLY A 486 8.84 4.43 -2.39
CA GLY A 486 9.78 3.35 -2.68
C GLY A 486 10.99 3.87 -3.46
N PRO A 487 12.16 3.23 -3.34
CA PRO A 487 13.41 3.77 -3.87
C PRO A 487 13.49 3.81 -5.39
N ASN A 488 12.69 3.00 -6.10
CA ASN A 488 12.63 3.03 -7.56
C ASN A 488 12.02 4.32 -8.11
N LEU A 489 11.43 5.18 -7.26
CA LEU A 489 10.95 6.48 -7.69
C LEU A 489 12.09 7.40 -8.18
N ALA A 490 13.34 7.11 -7.81
CA ALA A 490 14.54 7.84 -8.26
C ALA A 490 14.70 7.95 -9.79
N TYR A 491 14.02 7.09 -10.55
CA TYR A 491 14.06 7.05 -12.02
C TYR A 491 12.86 7.72 -12.69
N PHE A 492 11.97 8.34 -11.91
CA PHE A 492 10.84 9.13 -12.41
C PHE A 492 11.12 10.61 -12.15
N SER A 493 11.26 11.40 -13.22
CA SER A 493 11.91 12.72 -13.17
C SER A 493 10.98 13.90 -13.36
N ARG A 494 9.67 13.66 -13.47
CA ARG A 494 8.65 14.71 -13.64
C ARG A 494 7.30 14.27 -13.11
N THR A 495 6.29 15.12 -13.24
CA THR A 495 4.89 14.70 -13.13
C THR A 495 4.39 14.12 -14.44
N TYR A 496 3.42 13.23 -14.36
CA TYR A 496 2.84 12.53 -15.50
C TYR A 496 1.31 12.65 -15.49
N SER A 497 0.69 12.67 -16.66
CA SER A 497 -0.75 12.48 -16.76
C SER A 497 -1.14 11.05 -16.39
N LEU A 498 -2.43 10.83 -16.13
CA LEU A 498 -2.93 9.47 -15.91
C LEU A 498 -2.71 8.58 -17.15
N ASP A 499 -2.97 9.12 -18.33
CA ASP A 499 -2.86 8.41 -19.62
C ASP A 499 -1.41 8.00 -19.89
N GLU A 500 -0.45 8.90 -19.67
CA GLU A 500 0.99 8.60 -19.76
C GLU A 500 1.38 7.43 -18.86
N MET A 501 0.98 7.47 -17.58
CA MET A 501 1.33 6.41 -16.62
C MET A 501 0.67 5.08 -16.98
N VAL A 502 -0.60 5.09 -17.39
CA VAL A 502 -1.32 3.88 -17.79
C VAL A 502 -0.75 3.28 -19.08
N ASP A 503 -0.37 4.13 -20.04
CA ASP A 503 0.30 3.70 -21.26
C ASP A 503 1.67 3.10 -20.96
N HIS A 504 2.44 3.71 -20.06
CA HIS A 504 3.71 3.14 -19.59
C HIS A 504 3.54 1.76 -18.95
N ILE A 505 2.55 1.60 -18.07
CA ILE A 505 2.22 0.31 -17.44
C ILE A 505 1.92 -0.76 -18.50
N TYR A 506 1.24 -0.40 -19.59
CA TYR A 506 0.86 -1.32 -20.65
C TYR A 506 1.78 -1.35 -21.87
N GLY A 507 2.97 -0.72 -21.80
CA GLY A 507 3.95 -0.74 -22.88
C GLY A 507 3.53 0.03 -24.12
N ARG A 508 2.74 1.09 -23.96
CA ARG A 508 2.28 2.01 -25.02
C ARG A 508 3.03 3.34 -25.00
N SER A 509 4.17 3.41 -24.33
CA SER A 509 4.99 4.62 -24.17
C SER A 509 5.43 5.26 -25.49
N GLY A 510 5.50 4.51 -26.58
CA GLY A 510 5.73 5.04 -27.94
C GLY A 510 4.63 5.98 -28.46
N GLN A 511 3.54 6.18 -27.71
CA GLN A 511 2.49 7.17 -27.97
C GLN A 511 2.80 8.54 -27.34
N HIS A 512 3.90 8.65 -26.58
CA HIS A 512 4.32 9.87 -25.88
C HIS A 512 5.73 10.28 -26.30
N ASP A 513 6.05 11.58 -26.18
CA ASP A 513 7.31 12.17 -26.66
C ASP A 513 8.57 11.68 -25.90
N SER A 514 8.40 11.02 -24.75
CA SER A 514 9.52 10.60 -23.88
C SER A 514 9.19 9.34 -23.08
N ALA A 515 10.16 8.44 -22.91
CA ALA A 515 10.06 7.35 -21.94
C ALA A 515 9.90 7.88 -20.51
N ILE A 516 9.04 7.25 -19.70
CA ILE A 516 8.79 7.68 -18.31
C ILE A 516 10.00 7.44 -17.40
N VAL A 517 10.70 6.32 -17.60
CA VAL A 517 11.89 5.92 -16.81
C VAL A 517 13.10 5.69 -17.72
N SER A 518 14.29 5.88 -17.17
CA SER A 518 15.55 5.57 -17.86
C SER A 518 15.69 4.08 -18.18
N ALA A 519 16.32 3.75 -19.31
CA ALA A 519 16.71 2.38 -19.64
C ALA A 519 17.73 1.80 -18.64
N ASP A 520 18.55 2.65 -18.02
CA ASP A 520 19.55 2.26 -17.01
C ASP A 520 18.93 1.92 -15.65
N ARG A 521 17.61 2.09 -15.51
CA ARG A 521 16.90 1.69 -14.30
C ARG A 521 17.16 0.19 -14.06
N PRO A 522 17.66 -0.21 -12.87
CA PRO A 522 17.87 -1.61 -12.54
C PRO A 522 16.54 -2.32 -12.36
N HIS A 523 16.53 -3.62 -12.66
CA HIS A 523 15.37 -4.47 -12.44
C HIS A 523 14.88 -4.40 -10.98
N MET A 524 13.57 -4.48 -10.75
CA MET A 524 12.98 -4.42 -9.41
C MET A 524 13.60 -5.45 -8.43
N PHE A 525 13.92 -6.65 -8.90
CA PHE A 525 14.59 -7.68 -8.08
C PHE A 525 16.06 -7.34 -7.81
N ALA A 526 16.74 -6.68 -8.75
CA ALA A 526 18.10 -6.21 -8.56
C ALA A 526 18.14 -5.13 -7.47
N LYS A 527 17.20 -4.16 -7.52
CA LYS A 527 17.10 -3.13 -6.48
C LYS A 527 16.79 -3.74 -5.11
N GLU A 528 15.85 -4.70 -5.04
CA GLU A 528 15.55 -5.42 -3.80
C GLU A 528 16.79 -6.14 -3.23
N LEU A 529 17.57 -6.80 -4.09
CA LEU A 529 18.78 -7.52 -3.71
C LEU A 529 19.83 -6.60 -3.06
N VAL A 530 20.12 -5.46 -3.69
CA VAL A 530 21.05 -4.45 -3.14
C VAL A 530 20.57 -4.01 -1.75
N MET A 531 19.27 -3.72 -1.61
CA MET A 531 18.70 -3.28 -0.33
C MET A 531 18.82 -4.33 0.78
N TYR A 532 18.65 -5.62 0.45
CA TYR A 532 18.84 -6.70 1.43
C TYR A 532 20.30 -6.85 1.85
N VAL A 533 21.26 -6.75 0.93
CA VAL A 533 22.70 -6.79 1.28
C VAL A 533 23.06 -5.60 2.17
N ASP A 534 22.59 -4.40 1.84
CA ASP A 534 22.82 -3.20 2.66
C ASP A 534 22.18 -3.33 4.05
N TYR A 535 20.95 -3.85 4.13
CA TYR A 535 20.28 -4.11 5.40
C TYR A 535 21.05 -5.14 6.24
N LEU A 536 21.51 -6.24 5.62
CA LEU A 536 22.26 -7.28 6.31
C LEU A 536 23.59 -6.76 6.84
N GLY A 537 24.31 -5.93 6.06
CA GLY A 537 25.53 -5.26 6.50
C GLY A 537 25.29 -4.35 7.72
N LYS A 538 24.20 -3.57 7.72
CA LYS A 538 23.81 -2.75 8.88
C LYS A 538 23.49 -3.61 10.11
N MET A 539 22.71 -4.68 9.93
CA MET A 539 22.36 -5.58 11.03
C MET A 539 23.57 -6.29 11.60
N LEU A 540 24.54 -6.66 10.76
CA LEU A 540 25.78 -7.27 11.21
C LEU A 540 26.61 -6.32 12.05
N ALA A 541 26.74 -5.06 11.63
CA ALA A 541 27.43 -4.02 12.41
C ALA A 541 26.77 -3.77 13.78
N LEU A 542 25.44 -3.90 13.87
CA LEU A 542 24.67 -3.75 15.10
C LEU A 542 24.68 -4.99 16.00
N THR A 543 25.02 -6.16 15.46
CA THR A 543 24.97 -7.44 16.22
C THR A 543 26.06 -7.52 17.27
N GLY A 544 27.24 -6.94 17.02
CA GLY A 544 28.39 -7.05 17.93
C GLY A 544 28.69 -8.51 18.29
N ASP A 545 28.84 -8.80 19.58
CA ASP A 545 29.12 -10.15 20.11
C ASP A 545 27.87 -11.03 20.31
N ASP A 546 26.68 -10.60 19.88
CA ASP A 546 25.45 -11.39 20.01
C ASP A 546 25.46 -12.63 19.08
N LYS A 547 25.85 -13.78 19.65
CA LYS A 547 25.86 -15.07 18.96
C LYS A 547 24.47 -15.50 18.44
N ALA A 548 23.39 -15.11 19.10
CA ALA A 548 22.04 -15.46 18.64
C ALA A 548 21.65 -14.63 17.43
N GLY A 549 21.87 -13.33 17.48
CA GLY A 549 21.74 -12.40 16.36
C GLY A 549 22.57 -12.85 15.16
N TYR A 550 23.86 -13.19 15.37
CA TYR A 550 24.74 -13.64 14.28
C TYR A 550 24.22 -14.90 13.59
N ARG A 551 23.73 -15.90 14.34
CA ARG A 551 23.11 -17.10 13.75
C ARG A 551 21.86 -16.79 12.92
N LYS A 552 21.06 -15.80 13.34
CA LYS A 552 19.92 -15.33 12.55
C LYS A 552 20.39 -14.70 11.22
N LEU A 553 21.46 -13.91 11.25
CA LEU A 553 22.04 -13.31 10.05
C LEU A 553 22.63 -14.35 9.09
N LEU A 554 23.23 -15.44 9.61
CA LEU A 554 23.67 -16.56 8.77
C LEU A 554 22.51 -17.26 8.04
N LYS A 555 21.38 -17.47 8.73
CA LYS A 555 20.15 -17.98 8.09
C LYS A 555 19.67 -17.02 7.00
N MET A 556 19.72 -15.72 7.27
CA MET A 556 19.34 -14.69 6.33
C MET A 556 20.25 -14.65 5.10
N LYS A 557 21.58 -14.80 5.29
CA LYS A 557 22.57 -14.96 4.21
C LYS A 557 22.21 -16.15 3.32
N ALA A 558 21.97 -17.32 3.91
CA ALA A 558 21.64 -18.54 3.15
C ALA A 558 20.32 -18.41 2.37
N ASN A 559 19.32 -17.71 2.91
CA ASN A 559 18.10 -17.42 2.17
C ASN A 559 18.35 -16.46 1.00
N LEU A 560 19.19 -15.44 1.22
CA LEU A 560 19.53 -14.46 0.22
C LEU A 560 20.34 -15.06 -0.92
N GLU A 561 21.28 -15.96 -0.64
CA GLU A 561 22.05 -16.72 -1.63
C GLU A 561 21.14 -17.56 -2.53
N ARG A 562 20.15 -18.25 -1.95
CA ARG A 562 19.15 -18.99 -2.74
C ARG A 562 18.32 -18.05 -3.62
N GLY A 563 17.92 -16.90 -3.09
CA GLY A 563 17.25 -15.87 -3.89
C GLY A 563 18.13 -15.32 -5.02
N MET A 564 19.43 -15.13 -4.77
CA MET A 564 20.41 -14.74 -5.80
C MET A 564 20.53 -15.79 -6.89
N ASP A 565 20.47 -17.09 -6.55
CA ASP A 565 20.48 -18.17 -7.55
C ASP A 565 19.23 -18.11 -8.44
N SER A 566 18.03 -17.94 -7.87
CA SER A 566 16.79 -17.74 -8.64
C SER A 566 16.88 -16.49 -9.54
N CYS A 567 17.38 -15.37 -9.02
CA CYS A 567 17.60 -14.16 -9.81
C CYS A 567 18.58 -14.36 -10.96
N TYR A 568 19.66 -15.12 -10.74
CA TYR A 568 20.62 -15.43 -11.79
C TYR A 568 19.98 -16.26 -12.90
N LEU A 569 19.25 -17.32 -12.55
CA LEU A 569 18.54 -18.15 -13.53
C LEU A 569 17.55 -17.32 -14.34
N LEU A 570 16.78 -16.45 -13.67
CA LEU A 570 15.86 -15.54 -14.33
C LEU A 570 16.58 -14.58 -15.30
N SER A 571 17.76 -14.08 -14.93
CA SER A 571 18.55 -13.18 -15.79
C SER A 571 19.02 -13.84 -17.10
N GLN A 572 18.99 -15.17 -17.20
CA GLN A 572 19.35 -15.91 -18.42
C GLN A 572 18.15 -16.11 -19.38
N GLU A 573 16.94 -15.74 -18.96
CA GLU A 573 15.77 -15.81 -19.82
C GLU A 573 15.74 -14.68 -20.86
N LYS A 574 14.85 -14.81 -21.84
CA LYS A 574 14.59 -13.73 -22.79
C LYS A 574 13.88 -12.57 -22.07
N PRO A 575 14.39 -11.32 -22.16
CA PRO A 575 13.71 -10.17 -21.57
C PRO A 575 12.41 -9.85 -22.30
N PHE A 576 11.42 -9.38 -21.54
CA PHE A 576 10.26 -8.68 -22.09
C PHE A 576 10.67 -7.28 -22.57
N GLU A 577 9.84 -6.68 -23.43
CA GLU A 577 10.08 -5.31 -23.90
C GLU A 577 10.14 -4.32 -22.71
N GLY A 578 11.24 -3.58 -22.61
CA GLY A 578 11.50 -2.64 -21.50
C GLY A 578 11.95 -3.30 -20.18
N GLU A 579 12.23 -4.60 -20.16
CA GLU A 579 12.78 -5.31 -18.99
C GLU A 579 14.31 -5.33 -19.02
N ASN A 580 14.95 -4.86 -17.94
CA ASN A 580 16.41 -4.80 -17.83
C ASN A 580 16.99 -6.03 -17.09
N LEU A 581 16.96 -7.21 -17.72
CA LEU A 581 17.54 -8.43 -17.12
C LEU A 581 19.06 -8.39 -16.98
N ASP A 582 19.75 -7.62 -17.82
CA ASP A 582 21.21 -7.46 -17.75
C ASP A 582 21.63 -6.88 -16.40
N SER A 583 20.94 -5.83 -15.93
CA SER A 583 21.17 -5.25 -14.60
C SER A 583 20.98 -6.25 -13.46
N LEU A 584 20.09 -7.25 -13.63
CA LEU A 584 19.87 -8.28 -12.62
C LEU A 584 21.06 -9.24 -12.56
N SER A 585 21.61 -9.63 -13.71
CA SER A 585 22.77 -10.50 -13.79
C SER A 585 24.01 -9.85 -13.15
N GLU A 586 24.29 -8.59 -13.53
CA GLU A 586 25.39 -7.79 -12.97
C GLU A 586 25.24 -7.63 -11.45
N THR A 587 24.04 -7.26 -10.99
CA THR A 587 23.77 -7.08 -9.58
C THR A 587 23.96 -8.37 -8.79
N VAL A 588 23.52 -9.53 -9.30
CA VAL A 588 23.73 -10.81 -8.59
C VAL A 588 25.22 -11.08 -8.40
N TYR A 589 26.04 -10.86 -9.43
CA TYR A 589 27.48 -11.05 -9.34
C TYR A 589 28.11 -10.14 -8.29
N GLU A 590 27.85 -8.83 -8.37
CA GLU A 590 28.42 -7.85 -7.44
C GLU A 590 27.96 -8.06 -5.99
N GLN A 591 26.66 -8.30 -5.80
CA GLN A 591 26.08 -8.42 -4.47
C GLN A 591 26.47 -9.73 -3.80
N ARG A 592 26.73 -10.81 -4.55
CA ARG A 592 27.29 -12.04 -3.98
C ARG A 592 28.70 -11.79 -3.43
N HIS A 593 29.57 -11.11 -4.19
CA HIS A 593 30.89 -10.73 -3.70
C HIS A 593 30.86 -9.75 -2.51
N ARG A 594 29.91 -8.82 -2.46
CA ARG A 594 29.70 -7.97 -1.28
C ARG A 594 29.23 -8.79 -0.08
N LEU A 595 28.29 -9.71 -0.29
CA LEU A 595 27.72 -10.56 0.75
C LEU A 595 28.77 -11.49 1.37
N ASP A 596 29.66 -12.09 0.58
CA ASP A 596 30.73 -12.93 1.10
C ASP A 596 31.72 -12.12 1.95
N ARG A 597 32.17 -10.95 1.44
CA ARG A 597 33.06 -10.04 2.19
C ARG A 597 32.47 -9.56 3.51
N LEU A 598 31.14 -9.35 3.59
CA LEU A 598 30.48 -8.97 4.84
C LEU A 598 30.64 -10.04 5.94
N PHE A 599 30.75 -11.32 5.57
CA PHE A 599 30.82 -12.45 6.52
C PHE A 599 32.20 -13.09 6.59
N GLU A 600 33.21 -12.52 5.93
CA GLU A 600 34.60 -12.95 6.07
C GLU A 600 35.10 -12.68 7.50
N PRO A 601 35.85 -13.62 8.13
CA PRO A 601 36.47 -13.38 9.43
C PRO A 601 37.44 -12.21 9.34
N ALA A 602 37.32 -11.24 10.24
CA ALA A 602 38.28 -10.13 10.36
C ALA A 602 39.70 -10.71 10.55
N GLY A 603 40.56 -10.57 9.53
CA GLY A 603 41.94 -11.09 9.52
C GLY A 603 42.28 -12.09 8.40
N SER A 604 41.38 -12.33 7.43
CA SER A 604 41.63 -13.26 6.31
C SER A 604 42.06 -12.58 4.98
N ALA A 605 42.27 -11.27 4.97
CA ALA A 605 42.98 -10.60 3.88
C ALA A 605 44.49 -10.76 4.08
N VAL A 606 45.10 -11.68 3.35
CA VAL A 606 46.56 -11.79 3.14
C VAL A 606 46.90 -11.20 1.78
#